data_AF-A0A2N1UUX1-F1
#
_entry.id   AF-A0A2N1UUX1-F1
#
_cell.length_a   1.000
_cell.length_b   1.000
_cell.length_c   1.000
_cell.angle_alpha   90.00
_cell.angle_beta   90.00
_cell.angle_gamma   90.00
#
_symmetry.space_group_name_H-M   'P 1'
#
loop_
_entity.id
_entity.type
_entity.pdbx_description
1 polymer ?
#
loop_
_entity_poly.entity_id
_entity_poly.type
_entity_poly.pdbx_seq_one_letter_code
_entity_poly.pdbx_strand_id
1 'polypeptide(L)'
;MGITSMMRRTGLAVLAGLQLMALAAPADAAPELGPFDQALYQYTQDGALDSQEYAWLRKLGTQNLPEPDRALARHFLGFAAKHASYIRMTYSYYRSNRQITLSFAFSPTYSEDSFLEAATSRDLLGLISQNDLLAETEADGERCGAAALLSAHYLLYGNFDVAFARLNIHPQTLTYRTMHLAQEALYRQVNTDGKAGLVSMFRYTQYSDGRVDNPVPDGEILAAAKLMRLRVHPLIGLNKQRFHDRKQVVQNFWRLYPAATMLVGVHLNDKTGQVSPPSPQAPQNHFVLIFNQNNRIWLLNSGVLDNGNRSALKALSPNQVQAMLYQTTGSIDALTRD
;
A
#
# COMPACT_ATOMS: atom_id res chain seq x y z
N MET A 1 29.40 -43.34 50.86
CA MET A 1 30.20 -43.47 52.10
C MET A 1 31.04 -42.19 52.21
N GLY A 2 31.04 -41.34 53.24
CA GLY A 2 30.17 -40.99 54.38
C GLY A 2 30.15 -39.44 54.46
N ILE A 3 29.12 -38.71 54.90
CA ILE A 3 28.49 -38.52 56.23
C ILE A 3 29.42 -37.97 57.33
N THR A 4 29.13 -36.71 57.71
CA THR A 4 29.32 -35.96 59.00
C THR A 4 30.73 -35.53 59.42
N SER A 5 30.98 -34.27 59.84
CA SER A 5 30.48 -33.59 61.06
C SER A 5 30.66 -32.06 60.92
N MET A 6 29.65 -31.18 61.12
CA MET A 6 29.21 -30.52 62.37
C MET A 6 30.37 -29.94 63.23
N MET A 7 30.36 -28.72 63.82
CA MET A 7 29.28 -27.87 64.32
C MET A 7 29.86 -26.49 64.77
N ARG A 8 29.11 -25.37 64.57
CA ARG A 8 28.75 -24.24 65.49
C ARG A 8 29.85 -23.60 66.40
N ARG A 9 29.88 -22.30 66.76
CA ARG A 9 28.98 -21.11 66.71
C ARG A 9 29.75 -19.88 67.31
N THR A 10 29.13 -18.70 67.19
CA THR A 10 29.34 -17.39 67.90
C THR A 10 30.27 -16.39 67.18
N GLY A 11 29.98 -15.09 67.05
CA GLY A 11 29.00 -14.24 67.72
C GLY A 11 28.63 -12.97 66.91
N LEU A 12 27.68 -12.22 67.46
CA LEU A 12 26.98 -11.04 66.94
C LEU A 12 27.76 -9.73 67.18
N ALA A 13 27.52 -8.73 66.29
CA ALA A 13 27.42 -7.27 66.55
C ALA A 13 28.71 -6.51 66.96
N VAL A 14 28.99 -5.23 66.62
CA VAL A 14 28.32 -4.11 65.95
C VAL A 14 29.34 -2.93 65.83
N LEU A 15 29.21 -2.09 64.79
CA LEU A 15 29.63 -0.67 64.62
C LEU A 15 31.10 -0.24 64.84
N ALA A 16 31.73 0.35 63.80
CA ALA A 16 31.83 1.82 63.62
C ALA A 16 32.97 2.23 62.65
N GLY A 17 32.64 3.11 61.70
CA GLY A 17 33.54 4.14 61.17
C GLY A 17 34.52 3.75 60.05
N LEU A 18 34.30 4.22 58.83
CA LEU A 18 34.79 5.53 58.40
C LEU A 18 34.23 5.90 57.03
N GLN A 19 33.94 7.18 56.90
CA GLN A 19 33.49 7.86 55.71
C GLN A 19 34.51 7.74 54.57
N LEU A 20 34.05 7.31 53.40
CA LEU A 20 34.64 7.71 52.14
C LEU A 20 33.51 8.17 51.24
N MET A 21 33.31 9.50 51.25
CA MET A 21 32.62 10.20 50.19
C MET A 21 33.41 10.00 48.89
N ALA A 22 33.10 8.94 48.16
CA ALA A 22 33.29 8.97 46.72
C ALA A 22 32.17 9.86 46.18
N LEU A 23 32.52 11.10 45.85
CA LEU A 23 31.76 11.93 44.91
C LEU A 23 31.71 11.16 43.59
N ALA A 24 30.74 10.26 43.46
CA ALA A 24 30.25 9.88 42.16
C ALA A 24 29.72 11.18 41.55
N ALA A 25 30.41 11.69 40.53
CA ALA A 25 29.83 12.65 39.62
C ALA A 25 28.42 12.15 39.26
N PRO A 26 27.40 13.02 39.22
CA PRO A 26 26.10 12.58 38.75
C PRO A 26 26.33 11.99 37.37
N ALA A 27 26.11 10.68 37.23
CA ALA A 27 25.87 10.10 35.92
C ALA A 27 24.79 10.99 35.32
N ASP A 28 25.11 11.68 34.22
CA ASP A 28 24.17 12.49 33.46
C ASP A 28 22.90 11.66 33.33
N ALA A 29 21.90 11.99 34.17
CA ALA A 29 20.63 11.32 34.12
C ALA A 29 20.12 11.62 32.72
N ALA A 30 20.00 10.57 31.89
CA ALA A 30 19.48 10.72 30.55
C ALA A 30 18.19 11.53 30.70
N PRO A 31 18.10 12.72 30.05
CA PRO A 31 17.01 13.65 30.28
C PRO A 31 15.70 12.89 30.12
N GLU A 32 14.91 12.92 31.21
CA GLU A 32 13.70 12.12 31.34
C GLU A 32 12.80 12.46 30.16
N LEU A 33 12.48 11.44 29.36
CA LEU A 33 11.64 11.60 28.19
C LEU A 33 10.27 12.10 28.65
N GLY A 34 9.83 13.21 28.08
CA GLY A 34 8.42 13.61 28.19
C GLY A 34 7.54 12.52 27.58
N PRO A 35 6.31 12.34 28.08
CA PRO A 35 5.43 11.29 27.58
C PRO A 35 5.12 11.43 26.08
N PHE A 36 5.11 12.65 25.52
CA PHE A 36 4.90 12.87 24.09
C PHE A 36 6.15 12.55 23.28
N ASP A 37 7.34 13.00 23.70
CA ASP A 37 8.62 12.63 23.07
C ASP A 37 8.79 11.10 23.02
N GLN A 38 8.55 10.42 24.14
CA GLN A 38 8.64 8.96 24.21
C GLN A 38 7.69 8.27 23.22
N ALA A 39 6.42 8.68 23.22
CA ALA A 39 5.42 8.07 22.36
C ALA A 39 5.68 8.37 20.87
N LEU A 40 6.08 9.60 20.53
CA LEU A 40 6.42 9.97 19.17
C LEU A 40 7.58 9.12 18.66
N TYR A 41 8.64 8.98 19.46
CA TYR A 41 9.78 8.15 19.10
C TYR A 41 9.39 6.67 18.95
N GLN A 42 8.59 6.13 19.88
CA GLN A 42 8.14 4.75 19.85
C GLN A 42 7.27 4.44 18.63
N TYR A 43 6.24 5.25 18.38
CA TYR A 43 5.30 5.08 17.26
C TYR A 43 5.86 5.51 15.90
N THR A 44 7.15 5.79 15.80
CA THR A 44 7.80 6.03 14.49
C THR A 44 9.03 5.15 14.31
N GLN A 45 9.32 4.28 15.29
CA GLN A 45 10.54 3.47 15.33
C GLN A 45 10.55 2.39 14.25
N ASP A 46 9.38 1.87 13.90
CA ASP A 46 9.18 0.90 12.82
C ASP A 46 9.08 1.57 11.44
N GLY A 47 9.16 2.90 11.38
CA GLY A 47 9.08 3.67 10.14
C GLY A 47 7.66 3.89 9.63
N ALA A 48 6.63 3.63 10.43
CA ALA A 48 5.24 3.99 10.15
C ALA A 48 4.68 4.88 11.25
N LEU A 49 3.67 5.68 10.95
CA LEU A 49 2.81 6.34 11.93
C LEU A 49 1.37 6.29 11.41
N ASP A 50 0.59 5.39 11.97
CA ASP A 50 -0.75 5.09 11.48
C ASP A 50 -1.84 5.97 12.13
N SER A 51 -3.09 5.77 11.71
CA SER A 51 -4.23 6.54 12.22
C SER A 51 -4.49 6.39 13.73
N GLN A 52 -4.24 5.20 14.30
CA GLN A 52 -4.48 4.93 15.73
C GLN A 52 -3.40 5.61 16.57
N GLU A 53 -2.14 5.44 16.18
CA GLU A 53 -0.99 6.05 16.83
C GLU A 53 -1.04 7.58 16.73
N TYR A 54 -1.37 8.10 15.55
CA TYR A 54 -1.56 9.54 15.35
C TYR A 54 -2.73 10.09 16.17
N ALA A 55 -3.86 9.38 16.25
CA ALA A 55 -4.98 9.78 17.10
C ALA A 55 -4.59 9.80 18.58
N TRP A 56 -3.78 8.84 19.02
CA TRP A 56 -3.24 8.81 20.37
C TRP A 56 -2.30 9.98 20.64
N LEU A 57 -1.37 10.29 19.73
CA LEU A 57 -0.46 11.45 19.85
C LEU A 57 -1.25 12.75 19.91
N ARG A 58 -2.27 12.90 19.06
CA ARG A 58 -3.18 14.06 19.12
C ARG A 58 -3.86 14.18 20.48
N LYS A 59 -4.41 13.08 21.00
CA LYS A 59 -5.04 13.06 22.32
C LYS A 59 -4.05 13.46 23.41
N LEU A 60 -2.84 12.89 23.39
CA LEU A 60 -1.80 13.23 24.36
C LEU A 60 -1.41 14.70 24.28
N GLY A 61 -1.23 15.24 23.07
CA GLY A 61 -0.86 16.65 22.85
C GLY A 61 -1.91 17.66 23.33
N THR A 62 -3.16 17.24 23.58
CA THR A 62 -4.21 18.07 24.19
C THR A 62 -4.21 18.04 25.73
N GLN A 63 -3.43 17.15 26.34
CA GLN A 63 -3.31 17.06 27.79
C GLN A 63 -2.40 18.16 28.34
N ASN A 64 -2.43 18.36 29.66
CA ASN A 64 -1.52 19.31 30.31
C ASN A 64 -0.12 18.70 30.44
N LEU A 65 0.63 18.73 29.34
CA LEU A 65 2.02 18.27 29.27
C LEU A 65 2.98 19.29 29.92
N PRO A 66 4.04 18.85 30.61
CA PRO A 66 5.10 19.75 31.04
C PRO A 66 5.85 20.33 29.84
N GLU A 67 6.50 21.49 30.01
CA GLU A 67 7.54 21.91 29.05
C GLU A 67 8.78 21.01 29.27
N PRO A 68 9.52 20.63 28.21
CA PRO A 68 9.42 21.05 26.80
C PRO A 68 8.43 20.21 25.94
N ASP A 69 7.84 19.17 26.51
CA ASP A 69 7.01 18.18 25.82
C ASP A 69 5.76 18.81 25.16
N ARG A 70 5.17 19.81 25.82
CA ARG A 70 4.07 20.62 25.28
C ARG A 70 4.48 21.40 24.01
N ALA A 71 5.69 21.95 23.97
CA ALA A 71 6.19 22.65 22.78
C ALA A 71 6.44 21.66 21.63
N LEU A 72 7.04 20.50 21.92
CA LEU A 72 7.23 19.43 20.95
C LEU A 72 5.89 18.95 20.37
N ALA A 73 4.89 18.72 21.22
CA ALA A 73 3.55 18.32 20.80
C ALA A 73 2.91 19.33 19.85
N ARG A 74 2.94 20.62 20.19
CA ARG A 74 2.42 21.69 19.32
C ARG A 74 3.16 21.75 17.98
N HIS A 75 4.48 21.62 18.01
CA HIS A 75 5.31 21.66 16.80
C HIS A 75 5.02 20.47 15.88
N PHE A 76 5.05 19.25 16.42
CA PHE A 76 4.79 18.03 15.66
C PHE A 76 3.37 18.02 15.08
N LEU A 77 2.34 18.30 15.88
CA LEU A 77 0.96 18.29 15.40
C LEU A 77 0.70 19.38 14.35
N GLY A 78 1.32 20.56 14.50
CA GLY A 78 1.29 21.61 13.47
C GLY A 78 1.99 21.19 12.18
N PHE A 79 3.14 20.53 12.30
CA PHE A 79 3.87 19.97 11.15
C PHE A 79 3.04 18.90 10.43
N ALA A 80 2.49 17.92 11.16
CA ALA A 80 1.69 16.82 10.60
C ALA A 80 0.44 17.36 9.90
N ALA A 81 -0.27 18.32 10.50
CA ALA A 81 -1.43 18.94 9.89
C ALA A 81 -1.10 19.68 8.58
N LYS A 82 0.04 20.38 8.53
CA LYS A 82 0.50 21.09 7.33
C LYS A 82 0.86 20.15 6.17
N HIS A 83 1.31 18.93 6.48
CA HIS A 83 1.78 17.96 5.51
C HIS A 83 0.87 16.73 5.42
N ALA A 84 -0.42 16.84 5.77
CA ALA A 84 -1.34 15.72 5.81
C ALA A 84 -1.55 15.00 4.46
N SER A 85 -1.14 15.61 3.36
CA SER A 85 -1.12 15.00 2.01
C SER A 85 0.14 14.18 1.71
N TYR A 86 1.14 14.19 2.58
CA TYR A 86 2.40 13.48 2.36
C TYR A 86 2.35 12.10 3.00
N ILE A 87 2.83 11.11 2.26
CA ILE A 87 2.93 9.73 2.75
C ILE A 87 4.26 9.50 3.41
N ARG A 88 5.36 10.05 2.90
CA ARG A 88 6.68 9.87 3.53
C ARG A 88 7.11 11.19 4.14
N MET A 89 7.36 11.16 5.45
CA MET A 89 7.77 12.32 6.22
C MET A 89 9.19 12.16 6.72
N THR A 90 9.91 13.29 6.79
CA THR A 90 11.13 13.42 7.58
C THR A 90 10.91 14.58 8.52
N TYR A 91 10.83 14.28 9.82
CA TYR A 91 10.59 15.24 10.87
C TYR A 91 11.81 15.30 11.78
N SER A 92 12.31 16.49 12.05
CA SER A 92 13.43 16.70 12.98
C SER A 92 13.04 17.60 14.14
N TYR A 93 13.55 17.29 15.32
CA TYR A 93 13.43 18.11 16.52
C TYR A 93 14.69 17.96 17.38
N TYR A 94 14.89 18.87 18.34
CA TYR A 94 15.99 18.78 19.28
C TYR A 94 15.53 18.12 20.58
N ARG A 95 16.26 17.11 21.02
CA ARG A 95 16.17 16.47 22.32
C ARG A 95 17.49 16.65 23.05
N SER A 96 17.50 17.48 24.09
CA SER A 96 18.67 17.69 24.96
C SER A 96 19.96 17.98 24.20
N ASN A 97 19.89 18.97 23.31
CA ASN A 97 20.95 19.42 22.40
C ASN A 97 21.40 18.38 21.36
N ARG A 98 20.66 17.29 21.17
CA ARG A 98 20.84 16.34 20.06
C ARG A 98 19.68 16.50 19.09
N GLN A 99 19.99 16.58 17.79
CA GLN A 99 18.96 16.53 16.76
C GLN A 99 18.48 15.08 16.61
N ILE A 100 17.19 14.87 16.75
CA ILE A 100 16.50 13.63 16.39
C ILE A 100 15.87 13.84 15.03
N THR A 101 16.02 12.86 14.15
CA THR A 101 15.37 12.83 12.84
C THR A 101 14.59 11.53 12.73
N LEU A 102 13.28 11.68 12.51
CA LEU A 102 12.34 10.59 12.32
C LEU A 102 11.96 10.54 10.84
N SER A 103 12.13 9.38 10.22
CA SER A 103 11.70 9.12 8.84
C SER A 103 10.64 8.03 8.87
N PHE A 104 9.41 8.35 8.50
CA PHE A 104 8.29 7.43 8.62
C PHE A 104 7.24 7.65 7.52
N ALA A 105 6.44 6.61 7.26
CA ALA A 105 5.22 6.67 6.48
C ALA A 105 4.07 7.24 7.33
N PHE A 106 3.46 8.35 6.92
CA PHE A 106 2.36 9.01 7.61
C PHE A 106 1.02 8.68 6.96
N SER A 107 0.20 7.93 7.69
CA SER A 107 -1.09 7.43 7.20
C SER A 107 -2.19 7.71 8.22
N PRO A 108 -2.57 8.99 8.45
CA PRO A 108 -3.47 9.39 9.54
C PRO A 108 -4.92 8.91 9.37
N THR A 109 -5.24 8.23 8.27
CA THR A 109 -6.58 7.87 7.83
C THR A 109 -6.86 6.36 7.88
N TYR A 110 -5.84 5.52 8.07
CA TYR A 110 -6.03 4.09 8.34
C TYR A 110 -4.88 3.51 9.19
N SER A 111 -5.10 2.32 9.74
CA SER A 111 -4.08 1.41 10.25
C SER A 111 -4.24 0.08 9.54
N GLU A 112 -3.21 -0.76 9.52
CA GLU A 112 -3.27 -2.08 8.86
C GLU A 112 -4.41 -2.94 9.43
N ASP A 113 -4.73 -2.81 10.71
CA ASP A 113 -5.80 -3.56 11.36
C ASP A 113 -7.18 -2.89 11.25
N SER A 114 -7.28 -1.74 10.58
CA SER A 114 -8.57 -1.09 10.32
C SER A 114 -9.42 -1.92 9.35
N PHE A 115 -10.70 -2.11 9.69
CA PHE A 115 -11.66 -2.74 8.78
C PHE A 115 -11.86 -1.92 7.51
N LEU A 116 -11.93 -2.61 6.37
CA LEU A 116 -12.36 -2.05 5.10
C LEU A 116 -13.88 -2.13 5.03
N GLU A 117 -14.54 -1.06 5.45
CA GLU A 117 -16.00 -0.95 5.44
C GLU A 117 -16.46 0.24 4.60
N ALA A 118 -17.45 0.00 3.73
CA ALA A 118 -18.08 1.04 2.94
C ALA A 118 -19.55 0.73 2.64
N ALA A 119 -20.34 1.78 2.42
CA ALA A 119 -21.76 1.65 2.12
C ALA A 119 -22.04 0.97 0.76
N THR A 120 -21.10 1.04 -0.18
CA THR A 120 -21.24 0.42 -1.50
C THR A 120 -19.97 -0.35 -1.88
N SER A 121 -20.14 -1.41 -2.68
CA SER A 121 -19.04 -2.20 -3.24
C SER A 121 -18.02 -1.35 -3.98
N ARG A 122 -18.47 -0.30 -4.68
CA ARG A 122 -17.60 0.62 -5.40
C ARG A 122 -16.76 1.48 -4.46
N ASP A 123 -17.35 1.94 -3.36
CA ASP A 123 -16.64 2.76 -2.38
C ASP A 123 -15.66 1.91 -1.56
N LEU A 124 -15.97 0.62 -1.34
CA LEU A 124 -15.03 -0.34 -0.73
C LEU A 124 -13.76 -0.46 -1.57
N LEU A 125 -13.89 -0.56 -2.89
CA LEU A 125 -12.74 -0.60 -3.80
C LEU A 125 -11.90 0.68 -3.72
N GLY A 126 -12.54 1.83 -3.50
CA GLY A 126 -11.84 3.09 -3.29
C GLY A 126 -10.99 3.13 -2.02
N LEU A 127 -11.21 2.21 -1.08
CA LEU A 127 -10.39 2.06 0.14
C LEU A 127 -9.16 1.17 -0.06
N ILE A 128 -9.06 0.43 -1.17
CA ILE A 128 -7.90 -0.42 -1.43
C ILE A 128 -6.70 0.47 -1.76
N SER A 129 -5.68 0.40 -0.91
CA SER A 129 -4.40 1.09 -1.07
C SER A 129 -3.28 0.11 -1.43
N GLN A 130 -2.17 0.68 -1.87
CA GLN A 130 -0.85 0.02 -1.95
C GLN A 130 0.14 0.64 -0.97
N ASN A 131 -0.24 1.68 -0.23
CA ASN A 131 0.60 2.17 0.83
C ASN A 131 0.60 1.14 1.95
N ASP A 132 1.70 0.41 2.09
CA ASP A 132 1.78 -0.71 3.00
C ASP A 132 2.70 -0.35 4.16
N LEU A 133 2.18 -0.51 5.37
CA LEU A 133 2.92 -0.26 6.59
C LEU A 133 3.50 -1.56 7.18
N LEU A 134 3.32 -2.70 6.50
CA LEU A 134 3.80 -4.00 6.95
C LEU A 134 5.30 -4.16 6.70
N ALA A 135 6.03 -4.58 7.73
CA ALA A 135 7.47 -4.83 7.63
C ALA A 135 7.80 -6.12 6.84
N GLU A 136 6.82 -7.03 6.72
CA GLU A 136 6.95 -8.33 6.09
C GLU A 136 6.73 -8.36 4.56
N THR A 137 6.36 -7.23 3.96
CA THR A 137 6.03 -7.08 2.53
C THR A 137 7.13 -6.38 1.73
N GLU A 138 7.20 -6.67 0.44
CA GLU A 138 8.12 -5.98 -0.49
C GLU A 138 7.59 -4.59 -0.89
N ALA A 139 8.43 -3.77 -1.51
CA ALA A 139 8.15 -2.35 -1.75
C ALA A 139 6.84 -2.10 -2.52
N ASP A 140 6.04 -1.15 -2.02
CA ASP A 140 4.68 -0.77 -2.45
C ASP A 140 4.43 -0.71 -3.97
N GLY A 141 5.40 -0.20 -4.74
CA GLY A 141 5.24 0.08 -6.17
C GLY A 141 5.08 -1.16 -7.06
N GLU A 142 5.34 -2.35 -6.53
CA GLU A 142 5.47 -3.57 -7.33
C GLU A 142 4.16 -4.38 -7.40
N ARG A 143 3.17 -4.05 -6.57
CA ARG A 143 1.95 -4.85 -6.40
C ARG A 143 0.75 -4.34 -7.15
N CYS A 144 0.92 -3.33 -8.00
CA CYS A 144 -0.20 -2.69 -8.70
C CYS A 144 -1.03 -3.64 -9.57
N GLY A 145 -0.38 -4.56 -10.27
CA GLY A 145 -1.06 -5.61 -11.02
C GLY A 145 -1.88 -6.54 -10.11
N ALA A 146 -1.32 -6.94 -8.96
CA ALA A 146 -2.00 -7.80 -8.00
C ALA A 146 -3.22 -7.09 -7.37
N ALA A 147 -3.05 -5.85 -6.93
CA ALA A 147 -4.13 -5.03 -6.37
C ALA A 147 -5.27 -4.80 -7.39
N ALA A 148 -4.91 -4.52 -8.64
CA ALA A 148 -5.87 -4.37 -9.72
C ALA A 148 -6.60 -5.70 -10.02
N LEU A 149 -5.91 -6.83 -10.03
CA LEU A 149 -6.55 -8.13 -10.27
C LEU A 149 -7.49 -8.56 -9.13
N LEU A 150 -7.12 -8.32 -7.87
CA LEU A 150 -8.01 -8.53 -6.72
C LEU A 150 -9.26 -7.64 -6.82
N SER A 151 -9.08 -6.37 -7.18
CA SER A 151 -10.19 -5.44 -7.39
C SER A 151 -11.10 -5.89 -8.55
N ALA A 152 -10.52 -6.43 -9.61
CA ALA A 152 -11.26 -6.97 -10.75
C ALA A 152 -12.05 -8.21 -10.35
N HIS A 153 -11.45 -9.11 -9.56
CA HIS A 153 -12.14 -10.25 -8.99
C HIS A 153 -13.36 -9.80 -8.18
N TYR A 154 -13.22 -8.81 -7.29
CA TYR A 154 -14.35 -8.30 -6.53
C TYR A 154 -15.43 -7.65 -7.39
N LEU A 155 -15.07 -6.83 -8.38
CA LEU A 155 -16.05 -6.25 -9.32
C LEU A 155 -16.82 -7.33 -10.10
N LEU A 156 -16.11 -8.40 -10.47
CA LEU A 156 -16.70 -9.47 -11.25
C LEU A 156 -17.50 -10.41 -10.36
N TYR A 157 -17.00 -10.90 -9.23
CA TYR A 157 -17.64 -11.94 -8.40
C TYR A 157 -18.41 -11.43 -7.18
N GLY A 158 -18.18 -10.19 -6.76
CA GLY A 158 -18.86 -9.54 -5.63
C GLY A 158 -18.30 -9.86 -4.24
N ASN A 159 -17.18 -10.56 -4.14
CA ASN A 159 -16.52 -10.90 -2.88
C ASN A 159 -15.00 -11.09 -3.08
N PHE A 160 -14.25 -11.14 -1.98
CA PHE A 160 -12.83 -11.51 -1.98
C PHE A 160 -12.59 -12.96 -1.52
N ASP A 161 -13.57 -13.61 -0.89
CA ASP A 161 -13.41 -14.90 -0.22
C ASP A 161 -12.80 -15.97 -1.12
N VAL A 162 -13.26 -16.05 -2.37
CA VAL A 162 -12.73 -17.01 -3.34
C VAL A 162 -11.30 -16.67 -3.75
N ALA A 163 -10.97 -15.39 -3.91
CA ALA A 163 -9.61 -14.95 -4.20
C ALA A 163 -8.67 -15.24 -3.02
N PHE A 164 -9.05 -14.87 -1.81
CA PHE A 164 -8.25 -15.07 -0.60
C PHE A 164 -8.02 -16.55 -0.29
N ALA A 165 -9.04 -17.40 -0.42
CA ALA A 165 -8.88 -18.84 -0.22
C ALA A 165 -7.84 -19.46 -1.18
N ARG A 166 -7.70 -18.92 -2.41
CA ARG A 166 -6.69 -19.38 -3.37
C ARG A 166 -5.27 -18.92 -3.04
N LEU A 167 -5.18 -17.82 -2.30
CA LEU A 167 -3.93 -17.31 -1.75
C LEU A 167 -3.61 -17.92 -0.38
N ASN A 168 -4.41 -18.90 0.09
CA ASN A 168 -4.31 -19.48 1.43
C ASN A 168 -4.44 -18.43 2.55
N ILE A 169 -5.30 -17.43 2.32
CA ILE A 169 -5.64 -16.37 3.27
C ILE A 169 -7.10 -16.58 3.66
N HIS A 170 -7.35 -16.72 4.96
CA HIS A 170 -8.68 -16.96 5.51
C HIS A 170 -8.99 -15.91 6.57
N PRO A 171 -9.22 -14.65 6.16
CA PRO A 171 -9.41 -13.59 7.12
C PRO A 171 -10.78 -13.74 7.77
N GLN A 172 -10.84 -13.53 9.09
CA GLN A 172 -12.12 -13.43 9.79
C GLN A 172 -12.86 -12.14 9.41
N THR A 173 -12.10 -11.12 9.01
CA THR A 173 -12.58 -9.76 8.70
C THR A 173 -11.70 -9.12 7.63
N LEU A 174 -12.31 -8.33 6.74
CA LEU A 174 -11.57 -7.60 5.71
C LEU A 174 -10.91 -6.35 6.30
N THR A 175 -9.59 -6.31 6.35
CA THR A 175 -8.76 -5.17 6.80
C THR A 175 -7.73 -4.76 5.75
N TYR A 176 -7.09 -3.61 5.92
CA TYR A 176 -5.95 -3.19 5.08
C TYR A 176 -4.84 -4.24 5.07
N ARG A 177 -4.46 -4.76 6.25
CA ARG A 177 -3.49 -5.85 6.42
C ARG A 177 -3.84 -7.04 5.56
N THR A 178 -5.08 -7.53 5.65
CA THR A 178 -5.50 -8.71 4.89
C THR A 178 -5.47 -8.47 3.39
N MET A 179 -5.75 -7.24 2.95
CA MET A 179 -5.67 -6.85 1.55
C MET A 179 -4.23 -6.76 1.07
N HIS A 180 -3.33 -6.12 1.82
CA HIS A 180 -1.91 -6.03 1.48
C HIS A 180 -1.22 -7.40 1.47
N LEU A 181 -1.51 -8.26 2.46
CA LEU A 181 -1.03 -9.64 2.47
C LEU A 181 -1.56 -10.43 1.26
N ALA A 182 -2.78 -10.18 0.80
CA ALA A 182 -3.30 -10.80 -0.42
C ALA A 182 -2.63 -10.28 -1.69
N GLN A 183 -2.36 -8.97 -1.76
CA GLN A 183 -1.61 -8.38 -2.87
C GLN A 183 -0.19 -8.96 -2.93
N GLU A 184 0.50 -9.04 -1.79
CA GLU A 184 1.82 -9.65 -1.64
C GLU A 184 1.81 -11.13 -2.03
N ALA A 185 0.86 -11.91 -1.50
CA ALA A 185 0.77 -13.34 -1.78
C ALA A 185 0.51 -13.61 -3.27
N LEU A 186 -0.38 -12.84 -3.89
CA LEU A 186 -0.65 -12.92 -5.32
C LEU A 186 0.61 -12.57 -6.12
N TYR A 187 1.27 -11.46 -5.78
CA TYR A 187 2.51 -11.03 -6.43
C TYR A 187 3.61 -12.10 -6.34
N ARG A 188 3.94 -12.58 -5.14
CA ARG A 188 5.00 -13.58 -4.93
C ARG A 188 4.74 -14.91 -5.62
N GLN A 189 3.47 -15.33 -5.74
CA GLN A 189 3.14 -16.60 -6.41
C GLN A 189 3.33 -16.55 -7.92
N VAL A 190 3.29 -15.36 -8.53
CA VAL A 190 3.25 -15.21 -9.99
C VAL A 190 4.39 -14.38 -10.56
N ASN A 191 5.15 -13.68 -9.72
CA ASN A 191 6.42 -13.09 -10.11
C ASN A 191 7.44 -14.23 -10.34
N THR A 192 7.76 -14.47 -11.59
CA THR A 192 8.59 -15.58 -12.04
C THR A 192 9.93 -15.11 -12.59
N ASP A 193 10.06 -13.83 -12.95
CA ASP A 193 11.30 -13.28 -13.50
C ASP A 193 12.19 -12.59 -12.45
N GLY A 194 11.68 -12.46 -11.21
CA GLY A 194 12.40 -11.88 -10.07
C GLY A 194 12.59 -10.37 -10.19
N LYS A 195 11.84 -9.71 -11.09
CA LYS A 195 11.85 -8.26 -11.24
C LYS A 195 10.66 -7.63 -10.52
N ALA A 196 10.81 -6.34 -10.27
CA ALA A 196 9.79 -5.48 -9.71
C ALA A 196 8.57 -5.40 -10.64
N GLY A 197 7.37 -5.63 -10.10
CA GLY A 197 6.11 -5.52 -10.84
C GLY A 197 5.70 -6.78 -11.60
N LEU A 198 4.41 -6.87 -11.97
CA LEU A 198 3.91 -7.93 -12.83
C LEU A 198 3.97 -7.53 -14.31
N VAL A 199 4.39 -8.44 -15.19
CA VAL A 199 4.45 -8.17 -16.63
C VAL A 199 3.17 -8.61 -17.36
N SER A 200 2.62 -7.72 -18.20
CA SER A 200 1.59 -8.05 -19.20
C SER A 200 2.23 -8.26 -20.57
N MET A 201 1.97 -9.41 -21.18
CA MET A 201 2.40 -9.74 -22.54
C MET A 201 1.25 -10.37 -23.33
N PHE A 202 1.37 -10.38 -24.65
CA PHE A 202 0.48 -11.14 -25.51
C PHE A 202 1.19 -11.53 -26.81
N ARG A 203 0.69 -12.59 -27.44
CA ARG A 203 1.07 -13.03 -28.79
C ARG A 203 -0.11 -12.82 -29.73
N TYR A 204 0.14 -12.63 -31.02
CA TYR A 204 -0.92 -12.44 -32.01
C TYR A 204 -0.51 -13.00 -33.38
N THR A 205 -1.49 -13.23 -34.24
CA THR A 205 -1.27 -13.59 -35.65
C THR A 205 -1.16 -12.33 -36.48
N GLN A 206 -0.09 -12.19 -37.27
CA GLN A 206 0.08 -11.10 -38.24
C GLN A 206 -0.13 -11.63 -39.66
N TYR A 207 -0.98 -10.98 -40.43
CA TYR A 207 -1.20 -11.27 -41.84
C TYR A 207 -0.30 -10.41 -42.75
N SER A 208 -0.11 -10.84 -44.00
CA SER A 208 0.73 -10.14 -44.99
C SER A 208 0.24 -8.73 -45.32
N ASP A 209 -1.05 -8.46 -45.16
CA ASP A 209 -1.69 -7.14 -45.33
C ASP A 209 -1.53 -6.22 -44.10
N GLY A 210 -0.81 -6.66 -43.06
CA GLY A 210 -0.58 -5.90 -41.83
C GLY A 210 -1.71 -5.98 -40.80
N ARG A 211 -2.80 -6.71 -41.10
CA ARG A 211 -3.84 -7.02 -40.13
C ARG A 211 -3.27 -7.89 -39.00
N VAL A 212 -3.77 -7.66 -37.79
CA VAL A 212 -3.46 -8.48 -36.61
C VAL A 212 -4.73 -9.09 -36.03
N ASP A 213 -4.64 -10.32 -35.56
CA ASP A 213 -5.79 -11.06 -35.01
C ASP A 213 -5.35 -12.11 -33.98
N ASN A 214 -6.32 -12.70 -33.27
CA ASN A 214 -6.13 -13.73 -32.26
C ASN A 214 -5.09 -13.35 -31.19
N PRO A 215 -5.27 -12.21 -30.47
CA PRO A 215 -4.42 -11.91 -29.33
C PRO A 215 -4.59 -12.97 -28.24
N VAL A 216 -3.49 -13.59 -27.83
CA VAL A 216 -3.42 -14.57 -26.76
C VAL A 216 -2.59 -13.97 -25.62
N PRO A 217 -3.14 -13.86 -24.40
CA PRO A 217 -2.39 -13.30 -23.27
C PRO A 217 -1.20 -14.18 -22.90
N ASP A 218 -0.20 -13.57 -22.28
CA ASP A 218 1.01 -14.21 -21.76
C ASP A 218 1.58 -13.41 -20.57
N GLY A 219 2.57 -13.96 -19.88
CA GLY A 219 3.23 -13.31 -18.76
C GLY A 219 2.48 -13.43 -17.42
N GLU A 220 2.91 -12.64 -16.45
CA GLU A 220 2.57 -12.82 -15.03
C GLU A 220 1.18 -12.30 -14.70
N ILE A 221 0.69 -11.29 -15.43
CA ILE A 221 -0.71 -10.88 -15.37
C ILE A 221 -1.66 -12.03 -15.74
N LEU A 222 -1.32 -12.85 -16.75
CA LEU A 222 -2.12 -14.02 -17.09
C LEU A 222 -2.08 -15.06 -15.97
N ALA A 223 -0.89 -15.33 -15.40
CA ALA A 223 -0.74 -16.28 -14.31
C ALA A 223 -1.56 -15.86 -13.08
N ALA A 224 -1.48 -14.59 -12.69
CA ALA A 224 -2.23 -13.98 -11.61
C ALA A 224 -3.75 -14.01 -11.86
N ALA A 225 -4.18 -13.65 -13.07
CA ALA A 225 -5.59 -13.72 -13.45
C ALA A 225 -6.14 -15.15 -13.38
N LYS A 226 -5.39 -16.14 -13.88
CA LYS A 226 -5.78 -17.56 -13.79
C LYS A 226 -5.92 -18.01 -12.34
N LEU A 227 -4.97 -17.62 -11.48
CA LEU A 227 -5.05 -17.90 -10.06
C LEU A 227 -6.32 -17.29 -9.47
N MET A 228 -6.76 -16.11 -9.91
CA MET A 228 -8.00 -15.46 -9.48
C MET A 228 -9.27 -15.92 -10.21
N ARG A 229 -9.19 -16.93 -11.09
CA ARG A 229 -10.28 -17.39 -11.99
C ARG A 229 -10.85 -16.29 -12.88
N LEU A 230 -9.97 -15.43 -13.37
CA LEU A 230 -10.30 -14.42 -14.36
C LEU A 230 -9.82 -14.88 -15.74
N ARG A 231 -10.66 -14.64 -16.75
CA ARG A 231 -10.24 -14.75 -18.15
C ARG A 231 -9.64 -13.43 -18.61
N VAL A 232 -8.53 -13.52 -19.32
CA VAL A 232 -7.79 -12.36 -19.85
C VAL A 232 -7.94 -12.32 -21.37
N HIS A 233 -8.29 -11.15 -21.89
CA HIS A 233 -8.43 -10.89 -23.32
C HIS A 233 -7.65 -9.63 -23.68
N PRO A 234 -6.43 -9.75 -24.25
CA PRO A 234 -5.68 -8.58 -24.66
C PRO A 234 -6.43 -7.84 -25.76
N LEU A 235 -6.68 -6.55 -25.55
CA LEU A 235 -7.39 -5.72 -26.52
C LEU A 235 -6.41 -4.88 -27.32
N ILE A 236 -6.32 -5.20 -28.61
CA ILE A 236 -5.36 -4.61 -29.53
C ILE A 236 -6.09 -4.06 -30.76
N GLY A 237 -5.54 -3.00 -31.38
CA GLY A 237 -6.08 -2.47 -32.63
C GLY A 237 -5.96 -3.48 -33.77
N LEU A 238 -6.82 -3.38 -34.78
CA LEU A 238 -6.95 -4.39 -35.85
C LEU A 238 -5.78 -4.40 -36.87
N ASN A 239 -4.84 -3.46 -36.74
CA ASN A 239 -3.70 -3.30 -37.65
C ASN A 239 -2.44 -2.96 -36.84
N LYS A 240 -1.29 -3.52 -37.23
CA LYS A 240 -0.01 -3.32 -36.53
C LYS A 240 0.41 -1.85 -36.40
N GLN A 241 0.17 -1.02 -37.42
CA GLN A 241 0.48 0.41 -37.39
C GLN A 241 -0.49 1.22 -36.52
N ARG A 242 -1.66 0.64 -36.21
CA ARG A 242 -2.73 1.24 -35.42
C ARG A 242 -3.04 0.39 -34.19
N PHE A 243 -2.02 -0.26 -33.64
CA PHE A 243 -2.15 -1.17 -32.51
C PHE A 243 -2.81 -0.53 -31.27
N HIS A 244 -2.62 0.78 -31.14
CA HIS A 244 -3.12 1.60 -30.05
C HIS A 244 -4.49 2.23 -30.34
N ASP A 245 -5.00 2.15 -31.58
CA ASP A 245 -6.37 2.58 -31.91
C ASP A 245 -7.35 1.44 -31.62
N ARG A 246 -7.89 1.45 -30.40
CA ARG A 246 -8.64 0.33 -29.81
C ARG A 246 -10.11 0.64 -29.60
N LYS A 247 -10.59 1.82 -29.98
CA LYS A 247 -11.96 2.28 -29.69
C LYS A 247 -13.01 1.25 -30.08
N GLN A 248 -12.97 0.79 -31.33
CA GLN A 248 -13.95 -0.16 -31.84
C GLN A 248 -13.87 -1.51 -31.13
N VAL A 249 -12.66 -2.00 -30.85
CA VAL A 249 -12.43 -3.29 -30.18
C VAL A 249 -12.95 -3.25 -28.74
N VAL A 250 -12.60 -2.20 -27.99
CA VAL A 250 -13.07 -2.01 -26.61
C VAL A 250 -14.60 -1.88 -26.54
N GLN A 251 -15.19 -1.06 -27.42
CA GLN A 251 -16.65 -0.87 -27.45
C GLN A 251 -17.38 -2.16 -27.80
N ASN A 252 -16.88 -2.92 -28.78
CA ASN A 252 -17.43 -4.22 -29.12
C ASN A 252 -17.31 -5.22 -27.97
N PHE A 253 -16.16 -5.23 -27.29
CA PHE A 253 -15.93 -6.12 -26.15
C PHE A 253 -16.90 -5.83 -25.01
N TRP A 254 -17.07 -4.57 -24.61
CA TRP A 254 -18.04 -4.20 -23.57
C TRP A 254 -19.50 -4.45 -23.98
N ARG A 255 -19.82 -4.36 -25.27
CA ARG A 255 -21.16 -4.75 -25.73
C ARG A 255 -21.44 -6.24 -25.53
N LEU A 256 -20.43 -7.09 -25.73
CA LEU A 256 -20.53 -8.54 -25.51
C LEU A 256 -20.43 -8.92 -24.02
N TYR A 257 -19.59 -8.20 -23.27
CA TYR A 257 -19.33 -8.41 -21.85
C TYR A 257 -19.51 -7.11 -21.06
N PRO A 258 -20.75 -6.68 -20.75
CA PRO A 258 -21.02 -5.38 -20.12
C PRO A 258 -20.38 -5.19 -18.74
N ALA A 259 -20.15 -6.29 -18.01
CA ALA A 259 -19.51 -6.29 -16.70
C ALA A 259 -17.98 -6.40 -16.76
N ALA A 260 -17.38 -6.50 -17.95
CA ALA A 260 -15.94 -6.65 -18.08
C ALA A 260 -15.20 -5.44 -17.52
N THR A 261 -14.08 -5.71 -16.85
CA THR A 261 -13.16 -4.70 -16.36
C THR A 261 -11.91 -4.69 -17.25
N MET A 262 -11.23 -3.57 -17.35
CA MET A 262 -10.05 -3.39 -18.19
C MET A 262 -8.88 -3.14 -17.26
N LEU A 263 -7.90 -4.04 -17.25
CA LEU A 263 -6.60 -3.78 -16.65
C LEU A 263 -5.77 -2.97 -17.65
N VAL A 264 -5.42 -1.75 -17.28
CA VAL A 264 -4.79 -0.79 -18.19
C VAL A 264 -3.43 -0.39 -17.65
N GLY A 265 -2.42 -0.54 -18.50
CA GLY A 265 -1.08 -0.05 -18.26
C GLY A 265 -1.00 1.47 -18.41
N VAL A 266 -0.44 2.13 -17.41
CA VAL A 266 -0.39 3.60 -17.30
C VAL A 266 0.96 4.08 -16.79
N HIS A 267 1.17 5.38 -16.90
CA HIS A 267 2.21 6.06 -16.15
C HIS A 267 1.62 6.68 -14.88
N LEU A 268 2.18 6.33 -13.73
CA LEU A 268 1.94 6.95 -12.44
C LEU A 268 3.11 7.86 -12.09
N ASN A 269 2.80 9.12 -11.79
CA ASN A 269 3.77 10.02 -11.18
C ASN A 269 3.78 9.78 -9.67
N ASP A 270 4.79 9.06 -9.19
CA ASP A 270 4.90 8.64 -7.79
C ASP A 270 5.02 9.82 -6.80
N LYS A 271 5.36 11.03 -7.28
CA LYS A 271 5.41 12.22 -6.43
C LYS A 271 4.05 12.86 -6.24
N THR A 272 3.20 12.83 -7.26
CA THR A 272 1.91 13.56 -7.28
C THR A 272 0.70 12.64 -7.22
N GLY A 273 0.88 11.33 -7.41
CA GLY A 273 -0.21 10.35 -7.55
C GLY A 273 -0.95 10.46 -8.88
N GLN A 274 -0.51 11.34 -9.80
CA GLN A 274 -1.20 11.57 -11.05
C GLN A 274 -1.02 10.40 -12.02
N VAL A 275 -2.13 9.90 -12.53
CA VAL A 275 -2.18 8.89 -13.59
C VAL A 275 -2.33 9.54 -14.95
N SER A 276 -1.51 9.11 -15.92
CA SER A 276 -1.59 9.54 -17.32
C SER A 276 -1.36 8.36 -18.28
N PRO A 277 -1.73 8.50 -19.58
CA PRO A 277 -1.35 7.51 -20.58
C PRO A 277 0.18 7.43 -20.70
N PRO A 278 0.75 6.25 -21.00
CA PRO A 278 2.18 6.14 -21.24
C PRO A 278 2.63 6.91 -22.50
N SER A 279 3.88 7.37 -22.48
CA SER A 279 4.55 8.06 -23.57
C SER A 279 6.06 7.76 -23.56
N PRO A 280 6.83 8.09 -24.61
CA PRO A 280 8.27 7.88 -24.60
C PRO A 280 9.01 8.58 -23.45
N GLN A 281 8.50 9.72 -22.97
CA GLN A 281 9.07 10.49 -21.85
C GLN A 281 8.50 10.05 -20.48
N ALA A 282 7.42 9.29 -20.47
CA ALA A 282 6.72 8.82 -19.28
C ALA A 282 6.23 7.39 -19.52
N PRO A 283 7.13 6.39 -19.48
CA PRO A 283 6.81 5.01 -19.83
C PRO A 283 5.82 4.40 -18.84
N GLN A 284 5.18 3.31 -19.24
CA GLN A 284 4.32 2.53 -18.36
C GLN A 284 5.13 2.02 -17.17
N ASN A 285 4.66 2.33 -15.96
CA ASN A 285 5.23 1.86 -14.70
C ASN A 285 4.15 1.34 -13.73
N HIS A 286 2.88 1.38 -14.12
CA HIS A 286 1.77 1.10 -13.22
C HIS A 286 0.57 0.47 -13.92
N PHE A 287 -0.27 -0.23 -13.16
CA PHE A 287 -1.55 -0.76 -13.61
C PHE A 287 -2.72 -0.15 -12.85
N VAL A 288 -3.80 0.15 -13.57
CA VAL A 288 -5.08 0.59 -13.01
C VAL A 288 -6.21 -0.27 -13.58
N LEU A 289 -7.36 -0.24 -12.94
CA LEU A 289 -8.59 -0.77 -13.52
C LEU A 289 -9.44 0.34 -14.14
N ILE A 290 -10.04 0.05 -15.29
CA ILE A 290 -11.10 0.85 -15.89
C ILE A 290 -12.33 -0.02 -16.09
N PHE A 291 -13.49 0.43 -15.64
CA PHE A 291 -14.73 -0.35 -15.73
C PHE A 291 -15.95 0.54 -16.00
N ASN A 292 -16.99 -0.03 -16.59
CA ASN A 292 -18.25 0.64 -16.82
C ASN A 292 -19.26 0.25 -15.73
N GLN A 293 -19.83 1.24 -15.05
CA GLN A 293 -20.90 1.03 -14.09
C GLN A 293 -21.90 2.16 -14.20
N ASN A 294 -23.18 1.82 -14.37
CA ASN A 294 -24.29 2.78 -14.50
C ASN A 294 -24.05 3.83 -15.61
N ASN A 295 -23.61 3.38 -16.78
CA ASN A 295 -23.28 4.22 -17.94
C ASN A 295 -22.17 5.25 -17.69
N ARG A 296 -21.35 5.02 -16.66
CA ARG A 296 -20.21 5.86 -16.32
C ARG A 296 -18.96 5.01 -16.31
N ILE A 297 -17.91 5.51 -16.94
CA ILE A 297 -16.61 4.85 -16.98
C ILE A 297 -15.79 5.36 -15.79
N TRP A 298 -15.36 4.43 -14.95
CA TRP A 298 -14.58 4.67 -13.75
C TRP A 298 -13.17 4.16 -13.94
N LEU A 299 -12.21 4.87 -13.37
CA LEU A 299 -10.84 4.43 -13.15
C LEU A 299 -10.68 4.17 -11.65
N LEU A 300 -10.13 3.02 -11.32
CA LEU A 300 -9.68 2.67 -9.98
C LEU A 300 -8.17 2.51 -10.02
N ASN A 301 -7.46 3.42 -9.36
CA ASN A 301 -6.04 3.33 -9.10
C ASN A 301 -5.82 2.92 -7.65
N SER A 302 -5.77 1.61 -7.41
CA SER A 302 -5.39 1.04 -6.10
C SER A 302 -3.96 1.36 -5.69
N GLY A 303 -3.16 1.99 -6.56
CA GLY A 303 -1.76 2.30 -6.34
C GLY A 303 -1.38 3.76 -6.35
N VAL A 304 -2.37 4.67 -6.25
CA VAL A 304 -2.01 5.95 -5.66
C VAL A 304 -1.65 5.68 -4.21
N LEU A 305 -0.56 6.29 -3.76
CA LEU A 305 -0.18 6.57 -2.38
C LEU A 305 -1.31 7.18 -1.50
N ASP A 306 -2.54 7.21 -1.95
CA ASP A 306 -3.64 7.82 -1.22
C ASP A 306 -4.06 6.88 -0.08
N ASN A 307 -3.91 7.43 1.12
CA ASN A 307 -4.02 6.77 2.41
C ASN A 307 -5.45 6.27 2.75
N GLY A 308 -6.09 5.42 1.95
CA GLY A 308 -7.44 4.93 2.27
C GLY A 308 -8.52 6.03 2.29
N ASN A 309 -8.26 7.18 1.67
CA ASN A 309 -9.11 8.38 1.67
C ASN A 309 -10.20 8.35 0.56
N ARG A 310 -10.41 7.21 -0.11
CA ARG A 310 -11.36 7.00 -1.21
C ARG A 310 -11.07 7.73 -2.52
N SER A 311 -9.90 8.34 -2.69
CA SER A 311 -9.55 9.04 -3.94
C SER A 311 -9.09 8.10 -5.07
N ALA A 312 -8.80 6.84 -4.76
CA ALA A 312 -8.39 5.83 -5.72
C ALA A 312 -9.40 5.66 -6.87
N LEU A 313 -10.67 6.01 -6.61
CA LEU A 313 -11.75 5.91 -7.58
C LEU A 313 -12.10 7.27 -8.20
N LYS A 314 -12.04 7.34 -9.53
CA LYS A 314 -12.34 8.55 -10.31
C LYS A 314 -13.17 8.23 -11.54
N ALA A 315 -14.21 9.03 -11.78
CA ALA A 315 -14.91 8.97 -13.05
C ALA A 315 -14.10 9.64 -14.17
N LEU A 316 -14.04 8.99 -15.33
CA LEU A 316 -13.33 9.51 -16.51
C LEU A 316 -14.24 10.39 -17.37
N SER A 317 -13.71 11.52 -17.82
CA SER A 317 -14.32 12.31 -18.89
C SER A 317 -14.15 11.64 -20.25
N PRO A 318 -14.92 12.00 -21.29
CA PRO A 318 -14.76 11.44 -22.64
C PRO A 318 -13.33 11.56 -23.18
N ASN A 319 -12.65 12.69 -22.93
CA ASN A 319 -11.26 12.89 -23.34
C ASN A 319 -10.30 11.97 -22.60
N GLN A 320 -10.55 11.71 -21.31
CA GLN A 320 -9.74 10.77 -20.54
C GLN A 320 -9.98 9.33 -20.99
N VAL A 321 -11.22 8.94 -21.31
CA VAL A 321 -11.52 7.62 -21.89
C VAL A 321 -10.79 7.46 -23.23
N GLN A 322 -10.83 8.49 -24.08
CA GLN A 322 -10.11 8.49 -25.34
C GLN A 322 -8.60 8.24 -25.13
N ALA A 323 -7.97 9.00 -24.23
CA ALA A 323 -6.53 8.92 -24.00
C ALA A 323 -6.08 7.66 -23.25
N MET A 324 -6.81 7.25 -22.22
CA MET A 324 -6.43 6.15 -21.32
C MET A 324 -6.81 4.77 -21.86
N LEU A 325 -7.85 4.68 -22.68
CA LEU A 325 -8.42 3.39 -23.09
C LEU A 325 -8.44 3.20 -24.61
N TYR A 326 -8.71 4.23 -25.38
CA TYR A 326 -8.90 4.08 -26.84
C TYR A 326 -7.64 4.34 -27.67
N GLN A 327 -6.71 5.16 -27.16
CA GLN A 327 -5.49 5.57 -27.88
C GLN A 327 -4.20 5.38 -27.07
N THR A 328 -4.28 4.72 -25.91
CA THR A 328 -3.13 4.53 -25.03
C THR A 328 -2.08 3.61 -25.67
N THR A 329 -0.80 3.94 -25.42
CA THR A 329 0.31 3.05 -25.79
C THR A 329 0.50 1.91 -24.77
N GLY A 330 -0.10 2.03 -23.58
CA GLY A 330 -0.06 1.00 -22.55
C GLY A 330 -0.80 -0.28 -22.93
N SER A 331 -0.55 -1.35 -22.18
CA SER A 331 -1.29 -2.60 -22.31
C SER A 331 -2.77 -2.42 -21.92
N ILE A 332 -3.66 -3.17 -22.58
CA ILE A 332 -5.06 -3.29 -22.16
C ILE A 332 -5.42 -4.77 -22.17
N ASP A 333 -5.70 -5.30 -20.99
CA ASP A 333 -6.15 -6.65 -20.77
C ASP A 333 -7.58 -6.60 -20.23
N ALA A 334 -8.55 -7.02 -21.05
CA ALA A 334 -9.93 -7.12 -20.58
C ALA A 334 -10.11 -8.38 -19.74
N LEU A 335 -10.78 -8.22 -18.60
CA LEU A 335 -10.99 -9.25 -17.60
C LEU A 335 -12.48 -9.60 -17.54
N THR A 336 -12.79 -10.89 -17.62
CA THR A 336 -14.14 -11.43 -17.42
C THR A 336 -14.12 -12.55 -16.38
N ARG A 337 -15.30 -12.91 -15.86
CA ARG A 337 -15.44 -14.18 -15.14
C ARG A 337 -15.01 -15.34 -16.06
N ASP A 338 -14.37 -16.35 -15.46
CA ASP A 338 -14.21 -17.67 -16.09
C ASP A 338 -15.54 -18.44 -16.14
#